data_AF-A0A1Y5IGD1-F1
#
_entry.id   AF-A0A1Y5IGD1-F1
#
_cell.length_a   1.000
_cell.length_b   1.000
_cell.length_c   1.000
_cell.angle_alpha   90.00
_cell.angle_beta   90.00
_cell.angle_gamma   90.00
#
_symmetry.space_group_name_H-M   'P 1'
#
loop_
_entity.id
_entity.type
_entity.pdbx_description
1 polymer ?
#
loop_
_entity_poly.entity_id
_entity_poly.type
_entity_poly.pdbx_seq_one_letter_code
_entity_poly.pdbx_strand_id
1 'polypeptide(L)' 'EGVPPPPFAPTIEPATFGFVENAERANARASMVGWWALLLVEAVAGKGILELAGVTVGKGINFTF' A
#
# COMPACT_ATOMS: atom_id res chain seq x y z
N GLU A 1 44.27 25.87 -4.71
CA GLU A 1 42.93 26.47 -4.51
C GLU A 1 41.87 25.61 -5.17
N GLY A 2 40.75 25.38 -4.49
CA GLY A 2 39.66 24.52 -4.97
C GLY A 2 38.66 25.28 -5.83
N VAL A 3 37.99 24.56 -6.74
CA VAL A 3 36.98 25.10 -7.66
C VAL A 3 35.83 25.73 -6.86
N PRO A 4 35.38 26.94 -7.22
CA PRO A 4 34.26 27.59 -6.52
C PRO A 4 32.97 26.78 -6.70
N PRO A 5 32.11 26.74 -5.66
CA PRO A 5 30.85 26.04 -5.76
C PRO A 5 29.94 26.67 -6.83
N PRO A 6 29.09 25.88 -7.51
CA PRO A 6 28.22 26.38 -8.55
C PRO A 6 27.24 27.44 -7.99
N PRO A 7 26.99 28.53 -8.73
CA PRO A 7 26.23 29.67 -8.24
C PRO A 7 24.74 29.39 -8.03
N PHE A 8 24.21 28.28 -8.56
CA PHE A 8 22.80 27.92 -8.46
C PHE A 8 22.64 26.44 -8.15
N ALA A 9 21.67 26.13 -7.28
CA ALA A 9 21.22 24.76 -7.08
C ALA A 9 20.41 24.31 -8.33
N PRO A 10 20.67 23.13 -8.89
CA PRO A 10 19.87 22.61 -10.00
C PRO A 10 18.45 22.35 -9.51
N THR A 11 17.47 22.98 -10.17
CA THR A 11 16.05 22.65 -10.00
C THR A 11 15.77 21.33 -10.71
N ILE A 12 15.65 20.25 -9.94
CA ILE A 12 15.25 18.94 -10.46
C ILE A 12 13.73 18.95 -10.63
N GLU A 13 13.26 18.77 -11.86
CA GLU A 13 11.83 18.59 -12.10
C GLU A 13 11.35 17.28 -11.46
N PRO A 14 10.19 17.28 -10.77
CA PRO A 14 9.69 16.07 -10.15
C PRO A 14 9.42 15.01 -11.22
N ALA A 15 9.89 13.79 -10.97
CA ALA A 15 9.61 12.66 -11.85
C ALA A 15 8.08 12.50 -11.97
N THR A 16 7.61 12.29 -13.20
CA THR A 16 6.17 12.11 -13.49
C THR A 16 5.77 10.64 -13.57
N PHE A 17 6.74 9.72 -13.59
CA PHE A 17 6.53 8.30 -13.79
C PHE A 17 7.21 7.46 -12.69
N GLY A 18 6.50 6.45 -12.18
CA GLY A 18 6.96 5.55 -11.13
C GLY A 18 6.37 5.86 -9.74
N PHE A 19 7.15 5.60 -8.69
CA PHE A 19 6.80 5.92 -7.30
C PHE A 19 7.02 7.41 -7.04
N VAL A 20 6.13 8.21 -7.61
CA VAL A 20 6.10 9.66 -7.46
C VAL A 20 5.09 10.02 -6.37
N GLU A 21 5.29 11.14 -5.67
CA GLU A 21 4.47 11.47 -4.49
C GLU A 21 2.96 11.48 -4.80
N ASN A 22 2.58 11.91 -6.01
CA ASN A 22 1.19 11.87 -6.46
C ASN A 22 0.64 10.43 -6.59
N ALA A 23 1.43 9.51 -7.14
CA ALA A 23 1.05 8.10 -7.29
C ALA A 23 1.00 7.40 -5.94
N GLU A 24 1.95 7.67 -5.05
CA GLU A 24 1.95 7.14 -3.69
C GLU A 24 0.75 7.63 -2.88
N ARG A 25 0.43 8.92 -2.96
CA ARG A 25 -0.74 9.51 -2.31
C ARG A 25 -2.05 8.91 -2.84
N ALA A 26 -2.13 8.65 -4.14
CA ALA A 26 -3.30 7.99 -4.74
C ALA A 26 -3.42 6.53 -4.25
N ASN A 27 -2.33 5.77 -4.28
CA ASN A 27 -2.30 4.38 -3.80
C ASN A 27 -2.64 4.27 -2.32
N ALA A 28 -2.15 5.18 -1.49
CA ALA A 28 -2.45 5.23 -0.06
C ALA A 28 -3.94 5.53 0.20
N ARG A 29 -4.56 6.44 -0.55
CA ARG A 29 -6.00 6.72 -0.43
C ARG A 29 -6.83 5.51 -0.85
N ALA A 30 -6.45 4.87 -1.96
CA ALA A 30 -7.12 3.67 -2.43
C ALA A 30 -7.00 2.52 -1.43
N SER A 31 -5.84 2.33 -0.79
CA SER A 31 -5.65 1.29 0.23
C SER A 31 -6.47 1.54 1.50
N MET A 32 -6.58 2.79 1.95
CA MET A 32 -7.44 3.15 3.09
C MET A 32 -8.90 2.80 2.83
N VAL A 33 -9.42 3.17 1.65
CA VAL A 33 -10.81 2.84 1.26
C VAL A 33 -10.98 1.32 1.07
N GLY A 34 -10.02 0.67 0.42
CA GLY A 34 -10.03 -0.77 0.19
C GLY A 34 -10.06 -1.58 1.48
N TRP A 35 -9.31 -1.15 2.50
CA TRP A 35 -9.31 -1.80 3.81
C TRP A 35 -10.70 -1.79 4.47
N TRP A 36 -11.35 -0.62 4.49
CA TRP A 36 -12.70 -0.51 5.06
C TRP A 36 -13.75 -1.25 4.24
N ALA A 37 -13.66 -1.21 2.92
CA ALA A 37 -14.55 -1.97 2.04
C ALA A 37 -14.41 -3.48 2.27
N LEU A 38 -13.17 -3.96 2.45
CA LEU A 38 -12.89 -5.37 2.75
C LEU A 38 -13.55 -5.80 4.05
N LEU A 39 -13.38 -5.02 5.13
CA LEU A 39 -14.03 -5.32 6.41
C LEU A 39 -15.56 -5.37 6.31
N LEU A 40 -16.17 -4.47 5.52
CA LEU A 40 -17.61 -4.47 5.30
C LEU A 40 -18.06 -5.74 4.57
N VAL A 41 -17.32 -6.15 3.52
CA VAL A 41 -17.61 -7.38 2.77
C VAL A 41 -17.46 -8.61 3.68
N GLU A 42 -16.41 -8.69 4.47
CA GLU A 42 -16.21 -9.78 5.44
C GLU A 42 -17.31 -9.83 6.50
N ALA A 43 -17.77 -8.67 6.99
CA ALA A 43 -18.85 -8.58 7.95
C ALA A 43 -20.19 -9.10 7.37
N VAL A 44 -20.48 -8.83 6.10
CA VAL A 44 -21.70 -9.31 5.43
C VAL A 44 -21.59 -10.79 5.07
N ALA A 45 -20.43 -11.25 4.61
CA ALA A 45 -20.23 -12.63 4.19
C ALA A 45 -20.01 -13.62 5.35
N GLY A 46 -19.57 -13.12 6.52
CA GLY A 46 -19.26 -13.93 7.70
C GLY A 46 -18.05 -14.86 7.52
N LYS A 47 -17.24 -14.64 6.48
CA LYS A 47 -16.04 -15.41 6.13
C LYS A 47 -14.93 -14.46 5.73
N GLY A 48 -13.69 -14.82 6.04
CA GLY A 48 -12.53 -14.02 5.65
C GLY A 48 -12.35 -13.97 4.12
N ILE A 49 -11.74 -12.90 3.61
CA ILE A 49 -11.58 -12.70 2.17
C ILE A 49 -10.77 -13.80 1.49
N LEU A 50 -9.83 -14.41 2.22
CA LEU A 50 -9.03 -15.53 1.72
C LEU A 50 -9.91 -16.77 1.50
N GLU A 51 -10.86 -17.04 2.39
CA GLU A 51 -11.82 -18.13 2.22
C GLU A 51 -12.78 -17.85 1.06
N LEU A 52 -13.19 -16.58 0.88
CA LEU A 52 -14.00 -16.15 -0.26
C LEU A 52 -13.24 -16.27 -1.59
N ALA A 53 -11.92 -16.04 -1.58
CA ALA A 53 -11.04 -16.25 -2.73
C ALA A 53 -10.73 -17.74 -3.00
N GLY A 54 -11.28 -18.67 -2.22
CA GLY A 54 -11.08 -20.11 -2.39
C GLY A 54 -9.77 -20.65 -1.80
N VAL A 55 -9.04 -19.82 -1.04
CA VAL A 55 -7.86 -20.27 -0.32
C VAL A 55 -8.29 -20.96 0.96
N THR A 56 -7.83 -22.20 1.18
CA THR A 56 -8.12 -22.91 2.43
C THR A 56 -7.26 -22.34 3.56
N VAL A 57 -7.90 -21.68 4.53
CA VAL A 57 -7.26 -21.12 5.74
C VAL A 57 -7.63 -21.97 6.96
N GLY A 58 -6.92 -21.83 8.09
CA GLY A 58 -7.27 -22.51 9.35
C GLY A 58 -6.68 -23.92 9.55
N LYS A 59 -5.80 -24.39 8.66
CA LYS A 59 -5.04 -25.66 8.80
C LYS A 59 -3.80 -25.55 9.71
N GLY A 60 -3.82 -24.62 10.66
CA GLY A 60 -2.72 -24.37 11.58
C GLY A 60 -2.68 -25.36 12.75
N ILE A 61 -1.70 -25.20 13.64
CA ILE A 61 -1.59 -25.98 14.87
C ILE A 61 -2.72 -25.55 15.81
N ASN A 62 -3.56 -26.50 16.25
CA ASN A 62 -4.56 -26.27 17.28
C ASN A 62 -3.85 -26.05 18.63
N PHE A 63 -3.62 -24.79 19.00
CA PHE A 63 -3.27 -24.43 20.37
C PHE A 63 -4.54 -24.50 21.23
N THR A 64 -4.95 -25.72 21.57
CA THR A 64 -5.92 -25.96 22.65
C THR A 64 -5.14 -26.02 23.96
N PHE A 65 -5.46 -25.12 24.89
CA PHE A 65 -5.15 -25.28 26.32
C PHE A 65 -6.39 -25.84 27.02
#